data_AF-A0A0I9S4C2-F1
#
_entry.id   AF-A0A0I9S4C2-F1
#
_cell.length_a   1.000
_cell.length_b   1.000
_cell.length_c   1.000
_cell.angle_alpha   90.00
_cell.angle_beta   90.00
_cell.angle_gamma   90.00
#
_symmetry.space_group_name_H-M   'P 1'
#
loop_
_entity.id
_entity.type
_entity.pdbx_description
1 polymer ?
#
loop_
_entity_poly.entity_id
_entity_poly.type
_entity_poly.pdbx_seq_one_letter_code
_entity_poly.pdbx_strand_id
1 'polypeptide(L)'
;MIQRLYTITGYELYAFNATMEHGIPSLWVIAKNTREHGMNVVCAGGSHLDPVRALKSAIHEIAGMLLITDDELEQKREHYENCLQDPYLVSQMGDHSMLYGLKEAEERLHFLLRNDAPMQTFQ
;
A
#
# COMPACT_ATOMS: atom_id res chain seq x y z
N MET A 1 9.96 -4.09 13.45
CA MET A 1 9.45 -3.03 12.55
C MET A 1 7.96 -3.23 12.30
N ILE A 2 7.53 -4.37 11.78
CA ILE A 2 6.12 -4.68 11.48
C ILE A 2 5.20 -4.48 12.69
N GLN A 3 5.45 -5.18 13.82
CA GLN A 3 4.62 -5.06 15.02
C GLN A 3 4.58 -3.62 15.57
N ARG A 4 5.71 -2.90 15.50
CA ARG A 4 5.77 -1.50 15.93
C ARG A 4 4.96 -0.59 15.01
N LEU A 5 5.02 -0.80 13.70
CA LEU A 5 4.20 -0.06 12.74
C LEU A 5 2.72 -0.26 13.08
N TYR A 6 2.26 -1.52 13.17
CA TYR A 6 0.88 -1.83 13.55
C TYR A 6 0.47 -1.19 14.88
N THR A 7 1.30 -1.31 15.92
CA THR A 7 0.99 -0.77 17.26
C THR A 7 0.85 0.75 17.26
N ILE A 8 1.65 1.46 16.44
CA ILE A 8 1.65 2.92 16.40
C ILE A 8 0.59 3.47 15.44
N THR A 9 0.40 2.82 14.28
CA THR A 9 -0.39 3.38 13.18
C THR A 9 -1.75 2.71 13.01
N GLY A 10 -1.93 1.48 13.52
CA GLY A 10 -3.12 0.67 13.26
C GLY A 10 -3.19 0.13 11.82
N TYR A 11 -2.05 0.02 11.13
CA TYR A 11 -1.99 -0.59 9.79
C TYR A 11 -1.37 -1.98 9.85
N GLU A 12 -2.07 -2.96 9.29
CA GLU A 12 -1.57 -4.30 9.06
C GLU A 12 -0.80 -4.36 7.74
N LEU A 13 0.30 -5.13 7.70
CA LEU A 13 1.14 -5.25 6.51
C LEU A 13 0.92 -6.57 5.79
N TYR A 14 0.77 -6.47 4.48
CA TYR A 14 0.73 -7.58 3.54
C TYR A 14 1.88 -7.43 2.57
N ALA A 15 2.63 -8.49 2.31
CA ALA A 15 3.77 -8.47 1.39
C ALA A 15 3.57 -9.52 0.29
N PHE A 16 3.63 -9.06 -0.96
CA PHE A 16 3.41 -9.87 -2.15
C PHE A 16 4.69 -9.91 -2.97
N ASN A 17 5.03 -11.10 -3.48
CA ASN A 17 6.17 -11.27 -4.35
C ASN A 17 5.86 -10.66 -5.73
N ALA A 18 6.66 -9.67 -6.12
CA ALA A 18 6.63 -8.99 -7.41
C ALA A 18 7.95 -9.18 -8.18
N THR A 19 8.69 -10.25 -7.86
CA THR A 19 9.96 -10.59 -8.52
C THR A 19 9.71 -10.98 -9.97
N MET A 20 10.44 -10.32 -10.88
CA MET A 20 10.35 -10.50 -12.33
C MET A 20 11.46 -11.42 -12.85
N GLU A 21 11.62 -11.53 -14.17
CA GLU A 21 12.51 -12.48 -14.86
C GLU A 21 13.99 -12.41 -14.47
N HIS A 22 14.44 -11.26 -13.97
CA HIS A 22 15.83 -11.06 -13.54
C HIS A 22 16.13 -11.65 -12.16
N GLY A 23 15.12 -12.17 -11.46
CA GLY A 23 15.31 -12.87 -10.18
C GLY A 23 15.72 -11.98 -9.01
N ILE A 24 15.70 -10.64 -9.18
CA ILE A 24 15.99 -9.71 -8.08
C ILE A 24 14.76 -9.64 -7.16
N PRO A 25 14.87 -10.04 -5.88
CA PRO A 25 13.76 -10.01 -4.94
C PRO A 25 13.08 -8.65 -4.93
N SER A 26 11.82 -8.64 -5.33
CA SER A 26 10.98 -7.45 -5.40
C SER A 26 9.66 -7.74 -4.70
N LEU A 27 9.26 -6.83 -3.83
CA LEU A 27 8.10 -6.96 -2.97
C LEU A 27 7.17 -5.78 -3.21
N TRP A 28 5.90 -6.08 -3.43
CA TRP A 28 4.81 -5.12 -3.29
C TRP A 28 4.27 -5.24 -1.86
N VAL A 29 4.32 -4.17 -1.09
CA VAL A 29 3.83 -4.16 0.30
C VAL A 29 2.61 -3.26 0.41
N ILE A 30 1.55 -3.78 1.01
CA ILE A 30 0.33 -3.04 1.34
C ILE A 30 0.29 -2.84 2.85
N ALA A 31 0.11 -1.60 3.27
CA ALA A 31 -0.39 -1.24 4.59
C ALA A 31 -1.90 -1.05 4.51
N LYS A 32 -2.63 -1.92 5.20
CA LYS A 32 -4.09 -1.95 5.29
C LYS A 32 -4.54 -1.36 6.62
N ASN A 33 -5.33 -0.31 6.58
CA ASN A 33 -5.82 0.35 7.79
C ASN A 33 -6.86 -0.52 8.50
N THR A 34 -6.69 -0.70 9.81
CA THR A 34 -7.67 -1.41 10.66
C THR A 34 -8.52 -0.44 11.50
N ARG A 35 -8.32 0.87 11.33
CA ARG A 35 -9.08 1.93 12.00
C ARG A 35 -10.28 2.36 11.14
N GLU A 36 -11.15 3.19 11.69
CA GLU A 36 -12.32 3.71 10.96
C GLU A 36 -11.98 4.81 9.95
N HIS A 37 -10.93 5.61 10.21
CA HIS A 37 -10.56 6.83 9.50
C HIS A 37 -9.11 6.77 8.97
N GLY A 38 -8.79 7.65 8.02
CA GLY A 38 -7.49 7.73 7.35
C GLY A 38 -7.44 6.92 6.05
N MET A 39 -6.25 6.88 5.43
CA MET A 39 -6.02 6.12 4.21
C MET A 39 -6.46 4.67 4.39
N ASN A 40 -7.28 4.14 3.48
CA ASN A 40 -7.70 2.75 3.57
C ASN A 40 -6.55 1.79 3.23
N VAL A 41 -5.80 2.09 2.17
CA VAL A 41 -4.67 1.32 1.68
C VAL A 41 -3.52 2.26 1.34
N VAL A 42 -2.30 1.88 1.74
CA VAL A 42 -1.06 2.52 1.30
C VAL A 42 -0.13 1.44 0.73
N CYS A 43 0.37 1.66 -0.49
CA CYS A 43 1.21 0.70 -1.20
C CYS A 43 2.64 1.24 -1.31
N ALA A 44 3.64 0.36 -1.16
CA ALA A 44 5.03 0.67 -1.46
C ALA A 44 5.72 -0.52 -2.14
N GLY A 45 6.78 -0.24 -2.88
CA GLY A 45 7.65 -1.24 -3.48
C GLY A 45 8.98 -1.35 -2.75
N GLY A 46 9.57 -2.54 -2.71
CA GLY A 46 10.91 -2.72 -2.21
C GLY A 46 11.66 -3.75 -3.03
N SER A 47 12.90 -3.45 -3.43
CA SER A 47 13.74 -4.38 -4.18
C SER A 47 15.19 -4.34 -3.69
N HIS A 48 15.78 -5.53 -3.53
CA HIS A 48 17.18 -5.70 -3.14
C HIS A 48 17.59 -7.17 -3.33
N LEU A 49 18.87 -7.46 -3.54
CA LEU A 49 19.42 -8.82 -3.53
C LEU A 49 19.23 -9.58 -2.19
N ASP A 50 18.86 -8.85 -1.13
CA ASP A 50 18.58 -9.38 0.20
C ASP A 50 17.09 -9.10 0.44
N PRO A 51 16.22 -10.11 0.43
CA PRO A 51 14.78 -9.92 0.52
C PRO A 51 14.36 -9.25 1.83
N VAL A 52 15.14 -9.41 2.91
CA VAL A 52 14.88 -8.74 4.18
C VAL A 52 15.12 -7.24 4.05
N ARG A 53 16.15 -6.84 3.29
CA ARG A 53 16.38 -5.41 2.99
C ARG A 53 15.31 -4.86 2.07
N ALA A 54 14.89 -5.62 1.05
CA ALA A 54 13.79 -5.23 0.18
C ALA A 54 12.51 -4.91 0.99
N LEU A 55 12.12 -5.80 1.90
CA LEU A 55 10.97 -5.60 2.78
C LEU A 55 11.15 -4.39 3.71
N LYS A 56 12.33 -4.23 4.32
CA LYS A 56 12.62 -3.09 5.22
C LYS A 56 12.52 -1.75 4.49
N SER A 57 12.98 -1.66 3.25
CA SER A 57 12.87 -0.45 2.43
C SER A 57 11.41 -0.08 2.17
N ALA A 58 10.57 -1.05 1.77
CA ALA A 58 9.14 -0.81 1.56
C ALA A 58 8.43 -0.38 2.86
N ILE A 59 8.77 -1.00 4.00
CA ILE A 59 8.21 -0.60 5.30
C ILE A 59 8.64 0.84 5.67
N HIS A 60 9.87 1.22 5.35
CA HIS A 60 10.37 2.57 5.63
C HIS A 60 9.63 3.62 4.81
N GLU A 61 9.37 3.33 3.53
CA GLU A 61 8.58 4.19 2.64
C GLU A 61 7.13 4.35 3.13
N ILE A 62 6.47 3.23 3.47
CA ILE A 62 5.13 3.25 4.08
C ILE A 62 5.11 4.11 5.34
N ALA A 63 6.08 3.93 6.24
CA ALA A 63 6.14 4.69 7.48
C ALA A 63 6.26 6.20 7.23
N GLY A 64 6.97 6.62 6.18
CA GLY A 64 7.06 8.02 5.78
C GLY A 64 5.75 8.55 5.19
N MET A 65 5.09 7.77 4.32
CA MET A 65 3.83 8.16 3.69
C MET A 65 2.69 8.33 4.71
N LEU A 66 2.57 7.41 5.66
CA LEU A 66 1.53 7.44 6.69
C LEU A 66 1.53 8.70 7.56
N LEU A 67 2.62 9.47 7.59
CA LEU A 67 2.70 10.72 8.36
C LEU A 67 1.96 11.88 7.69
N ILE A 68 1.69 11.81 6.38
CA ILE A 68 1.21 12.95 5.60
C ILE A 68 -0.08 12.66 4.83
N THR A 69 -0.41 11.39 4.58
CA THR A 69 -1.50 11.03 3.66
C THR A 69 -2.89 11.10 4.27
N ASP A 70 -3.05 10.87 5.59
CA ASP A 70 -4.37 10.94 6.23
C ASP A 70 -4.98 12.36 6.11
N ASP A 71 -4.19 13.41 6.38
CA ASP A 71 -4.65 14.80 6.29
C ASP A 71 -4.91 15.23 4.83
N GLU A 72 -4.07 14.79 3.89
CA GLU A 72 -4.27 15.10 2.46
C GLU A 72 -5.56 14.45 1.93
N LEU A 73 -5.86 13.22 2.35
CA LEU A 73 -7.06 12.51 1.95
C LEU A 73 -8.30 13.28 2.37
N GLU A 74 -8.37 13.71 3.63
CA GLU A 74 -9.55 14.43 4.13
C GLU A 74 -9.72 15.79 3.45
N GLN A 75 -8.64 16.52 3.16
CA GLN A 75 -8.71 17.83 2.51
C GLN A 75 -9.23 17.76 1.07
N LYS A 76 -9.01 16.65 0.36
CA LYS A 76 -9.32 16.50 -1.08
C LYS A 76 -10.22 15.29 -1.37
N ARG A 77 -10.94 14.80 -0.37
CA ARG A 77 -11.76 13.57 -0.45
C ARG A 77 -12.68 13.55 -1.67
N GLU A 78 -13.43 14.63 -1.90
CA GLU A 78 -14.37 14.75 -3.04
C GLU A 78 -13.67 14.60 -4.40
N HIS A 79 -12.45 15.14 -4.55
CA HIS A 79 -11.67 14.98 -5.78
C HIS A 79 -11.29 13.51 -6.02
N TYR A 80 -10.88 12.80 -4.98
CA TYR A 80 -10.54 11.37 -5.08
C TYR A 80 -11.78 10.50 -5.34
N GLU A 81 -12.93 10.86 -4.77
CA GLU A 81 -14.20 10.19 -5.06
C GLU A 81 -14.60 10.36 -6.53
N ASN A 82 -14.39 11.56 -7.10
CA ASN A 82 -14.59 11.77 -8.53
C ASN A 82 -13.60 10.95 -9.38
N CYS A 83 -12.32 10.88 -8.98
CA CYS A 83 -11.32 10.02 -9.64
C CYS A 83 -11.67 8.52 -9.58
N LEU A 84 -12.40 8.09 -8.54
CA LEU A 84 -12.87 6.71 -8.43
C LEU A 84 -13.90 6.40 -9.50
N GLN A 85 -14.82 7.33 -9.76
CA GLN A 85 -15.89 7.19 -10.75
C GLN A 85 -15.39 7.40 -12.18
N ASP A 86 -14.46 8.34 -12.38
CA ASP A 86 -13.88 8.65 -13.68
C ASP A 86 -12.33 8.54 -13.64
N PRO A 87 -11.75 7.47 -14.22
CA PRO A 87 -10.30 7.27 -14.23
C PRO A 87 -9.54 8.34 -15.03
N TYR A 88 -10.18 9.11 -15.90
CA TYR A 88 -9.53 10.18 -16.64
C TYR A 88 -9.22 11.42 -15.78
N LEU A 89 -9.80 11.52 -14.58
CA LEU A 89 -9.50 12.57 -13.62
C LEU A 89 -8.21 12.31 -12.81
N VAL A 90 -7.71 11.06 -12.82
CA VAL A 90 -6.41 10.70 -12.25
C VAL A 90 -5.31 11.24 -13.17
N SER A 91 -4.77 12.40 -12.82
CA SER A 91 -3.89 13.17 -13.72
C SER A 91 -2.52 13.47 -13.12
N GLN A 92 -2.40 13.41 -11.79
CA GLN A 92 -1.15 13.60 -11.06
C GLN A 92 -0.71 12.29 -10.41
N MET A 93 0.60 12.15 -10.19
CA MET A 93 1.16 10.96 -9.53
C MET A 93 0.50 10.70 -8.15
N GLY A 94 0.23 11.77 -7.40
CA GLY A 94 -0.43 11.68 -6.09
C GLY A 94 -1.86 11.14 -6.16
N ASP A 95 -2.62 11.46 -7.22
CA ASP A 95 -4.00 10.98 -7.38
C ASP A 95 -4.06 9.44 -7.37
N HIS A 96 -3.06 8.79 -7.98
CA HIS A 96 -2.97 7.33 -8.01
C HIS A 96 -2.88 6.73 -6.60
N SER A 97 -2.10 7.34 -5.69
CA SER A 97 -1.96 6.85 -4.32
C SER A 97 -3.19 7.17 -3.49
N MET A 98 -3.63 8.43 -3.56
CA MET A 98 -4.71 8.96 -2.71
C MET A 98 -6.07 8.36 -3.03
N LEU A 99 -6.31 7.96 -4.28
CA LEU A 99 -7.50 7.20 -4.68
C LEU A 99 -7.69 5.91 -3.86
N TYR A 100 -6.60 5.20 -3.55
CA TYR A 100 -6.64 4.00 -2.70
C TYR A 100 -6.77 4.33 -1.20
N GLY A 101 -6.79 5.61 -0.84
CA GLY A 101 -7.22 6.08 0.47
C GLY A 101 -8.72 5.87 0.71
N LEU A 102 -9.53 5.79 -0.35
CA LEU A 102 -10.96 5.49 -0.27
C LEU A 102 -11.21 4.00 0.02
N LYS A 103 -12.25 3.69 0.80
CA LYS A 103 -12.59 2.30 1.15
C LYS A 103 -13.09 1.53 -0.07
N GLU A 104 -13.81 2.22 -0.93
CA GLU A 104 -14.42 1.72 -2.15
C GLU A 104 -13.37 1.26 -3.18
N ALA A 105 -12.19 1.88 -3.20
CA ALA A 105 -11.10 1.49 -4.08
C ALA A 105 -10.49 0.12 -3.73
N GLU A 106 -10.69 -0.37 -2.51
CA GLU A 106 -10.16 -1.67 -2.05
C GLU A 106 -10.67 -2.86 -2.86
N GLU A 107 -11.87 -2.74 -3.44
CA GLU A 107 -12.45 -3.80 -4.25
C GLU A 107 -11.51 -4.23 -5.39
N ARG A 108 -10.77 -3.26 -5.95
CA ARG A 108 -9.78 -3.46 -7.01
C ARG A 108 -8.60 -4.32 -6.56
N LEU A 109 -8.36 -4.46 -5.25
CA LEU A 109 -7.26 -5.19 -4.63
C LEU A 109 -7.70 -6.49 -3.95
N HIS A 110 -8.98 -6.86 -4.02
CA HIS A 110 -9.48 -8.09 -3.40
C HIS A 110 -8.77 -9.36 -3.90
N PHE A 111 -8.29 -9.37 -5.14
CA PHE A 111 -7.52 -10.50 -5.69
C PHE A 111 -6.19 -10.74 -4.95
N LEU A 112 -5.68 -9.75 -4.20
CA LEU A 112 -4.53 -9.86 -3.30
C LEU A 112 -4.98 -10.10 -1.86
N LEU A 113 -5.92 -9.29 -1.37
CA LEU A 113 -6.28 -9.23 0.05
C LEU A 113 -7.19 -10.38 0.52
N ARG A 114 -7.93 -11.03 -0.39
CA ARG A 114 -8.83 -12.15 -0.07
C ARG A 114 -8.31 -13.51 -0.54
N ASN A 115 -7.18 -13.53 -1.23
CA ASN A 115 -6.63 -14.75 -1.81
C ASN A 115 -5.87 -15.54 -0.75
N ASP A 116 -6.11 -16.84 -0.68
CA ASP A 116 -5.48 -17.80 0.23
C ASP A 116 -4.22 -18.43 -0.39
N ALA A 117 -3.54 -17.68 -1.27
CA ALA A 117 -2.32 -18.12 -1.92
C ALA A 117 -1.29 -18.61 -0.88
N PRO A 118 -0.58 -19.72 -1.17
CA PRO A 118 0.37 -20.28 -0.22
C PRO A 118 1.49 -19.29 0.05
N MET A 119 1.91 -19.23 1.32
CA MET A 119 3.05 -18.42 1.75
C MET A 119 4.31 -18.82 0.97
N GLN A 120 5.02 -17.81 0.48
CA GLN A 120 6.27 -17.98 -0.26
C GLN A 120 7.47 -17.62 0.63
N THR A 121 8.59 -18.31 0.41
CA THR A 121 9.89 -17.96 0.97
C THR A 121 10.84 -17.60 -0.16
N PHE A 122 11.72 -16.63 0.05
CA PHE A 122 12.85 -16.41 -0.84
C PHE A 122 13.90 -17.51 -0.64
N GLN A 123 14.53 -17.94 -1.74
CA GLN A 123 15.66 -18.87 -1.72
C GLN A 123 16.98 -18.10 -1.66
#